data_AF-A0A832SRN3-F1
#
_entry.id   AF-A0A832SRN3-F1
#
_cell.length_a   1.000
_cell.length_b   1.000
_cell.length_c   1.000
_cell.angle_alpha   90.00
_cell.angle_beta   90.00
_cell.angle_gamma   90.00
#
_symmetry.space_group_name_H-M   'P 1'
#
loop_
_entity.id
_entity.type
_entity.pdbx_description
1 polymer ?
#
loop_
_entity_poly.entity_id
_entity_poly.type
_entity_poly.pdbx_seq_one_letter_code
_entity_poly.pdbx_strand_id
1 'polypeptide(L)'
;MDIVYYVVGFSLTVVGMLGGALYWLRGKFKEIDKRFKTVERELRQIREGQGELRRYVDERFSRLLNGFASYQEFFLEFLTAEDVIDKKRAELARGELWRVVKLVGANPLSKEEVERLKELIQKEELTYEEALWLREVARRLIIEYGTPETWKLHAYASIWVALARRKKAEEMGESKE
;
A
#
# COMPACT_ATOMS: atom_id res chain seq x y z
N MET A 1 -24.76 -19.80 -27.42
CA MET A 1 -23.35 -19.52 -27.84
C MET A 1 -22.86 -18.21 -27.22
N ASP A 2 -23.75 -17.25 -26.99
CA ASP A 2 -23.44 -15.88 -26.53
C ASP A 2 -22.81 -15.78 -25.14
N ILE A 3 -23.25 -16.60 -24.18
CA ILE A 3 -22.69 -16.61 -22.82
C ILE A 3 -21.21 -17.00 -22.83
N VAL A 4 -20.82 -17.96 -23.69
CA VAL A 4 -19.43 -18.41 -23.81
C VAL A 4 -18.56 -17.30 -24.42
N TYR A 5 -19.04 -16.62 -25.46
CA TYR A 5 -18.33 -15.48 -26.04
C TYR A 5 -18.20 -14.30 -25.09
N TYR A 6 -19.24 -14.03 -24.28
CA TYR A 6 -19.22 -12.97 -23.29
C TYR A 6 -18.23 -13.25 -22.16
N VAL A 7 -18.24 -14.48 -21.63
CA VAL A 7 -17.29 -14.91 -20.58
C VAL A 7 -15.85 -14.90 -21.10
N VAL A 8 -15.61 -15.36 -22.32
CA VAL A 8 -14.28 -15.35 -22.95
C VAL A 8 -13.81 -13.92 -23.23
N GLY A 9 -14.67 -13.05 -23.76
CA GLY A 9 -14.35 -11.65 -24.04
C GLY A 9 -14.08 -10.83 -22.77
N PHE A 10 -14.89 -11.03 -21.73
CA PHE A 10 -14.68 -10.40 -20.42
C PHE A 10 -13.37 -10.87 -19.78
N SER A 11 -13.10 -12.18 -19.80
CA SER A 11 -11.85 -12.75 -19.28
C SER A 11 -10.62 -12.21 -20.00
N LEU A 12 -10.67 -12.07 -21.32
CA LEU A 12 -9.58 -11.49 -22.12
C LEU A 12 -9.33 -10.02 -21.77
N THR A 13 -10.39 -9.24 -21.54
CA THR A 13 -10.27 -7.84 -21.14
C THR A 13 -9.66 -7.71 -19.74
N VAL A 14 -10.11 -8.52 -18.79
CA VAL A 14 -9.56 -8.55 -17.42
C VAL A 14 -8.09 -8.98 -17.44
N VAL A 15 -7.74 -10.03 -18.20
CA VAL A 15 -6.35 -10.49 -18.36
C VAL A 15 -5.49 -9.43 -19.05
N GLY A 16 -6.02 -8.73 -20.05
CA GLY A 16 -5.33 -7.63 -20.74
C GLY A 16 -5.09 -6.43 -19.82
N MET A 17 -6.08 -6.03 -19.02
CA MET A 17 -5.95 -4.98 -18.02
C MET A 17 -4.95 -5.36 -16.94
N LEU A 18 -5.01 -6.58 -16.40
CA LEU A 18 -4.06 -7.09 -15.41
C LEU A 18 -2.64 -7.20 -15.99
N GLY A 19 -2.50 -7.67 -17.24
CA GLY A 19 -1.22 -7.77 -17.94
C GLY A 19 -0.61 -6.40 -18.23
N GLY A 20 -1.42 -5.42 -18.66
CA GLY A 20 -1.01 -4.04 -18.86
C GLY A 20 -0.60 -3.36 -17.55
N ALA A 21 -1.40 -3.54 -16.50
CA ALA A 21 -1.08 -3.07 -15.16
C ALA A 21 0.23 -3.69 -14.65
N LEU A 22 0.42 -5.01 -14.77
CA LEU A 22 1.64 -5.72 -14.36
C LEU A 22 2.88 -5.31 -15.17
N TYR A 23 2.74 -5.12 -16.48
CA TYR A 23 3.83 -4.66 -17.35
C TYR A 23 4.25 -3.23 -17.00
N TRP A 24 3.27 -2.35 -16.77
CA TRP A 24 3.50 -0.99 -16.33
C TRP A 24 4.11 -0.95 -14.92
N LEU A 25 3.62 -1.76 -13.99
CA LEU A 25 4.16 -1.94 -12.63
C LEU A 25 5.62 -2.36 -12.69
N ARG A 26 5.97 -3.33 -13.56
CA ARG A 26 7.35 -3.79 -13.78
C ARG A 26 8.25 -2.66 -14.28
N GLY A 27 7.75 -1.82 -15.18
CA GLY A 27 8.45 -0.62 -15.63
C GLY A 27 8.75 0.35 -14.48
N LYS A 28 7.77 0.57 -13.60
CA LYS A 28 7.92 1.43 -12.41
C LYS A 28 8.85 0.84 -11.36
N PHE A 29 8.79 -0.46 -11.09
CA PHE A 29 9.78 -1.13 -10.22
C PHE A 29 11.19 -1.00 -10.76
N LYS A 30 11.40 -1.08 -12.08
CA LYS A 30 12.71 -0.86 -12.71
C LYS A 30 13.20 0.59 -12.60
N GLU A 31 12.28 1.55 -12.63
CA GLU A 31 12.57 2.97 -12.42
C GLU A 31 12.91 3.26 -10.95
N ILE A 32 12.17 2.66 -10.01
CA ILE A 32 12.45 2.70 -8.57
C ILE A 32 13.80 2.06 -8.28
N ASP A 33 14.12 0.89 -8.84
CA ASP A 33 15.40 0.20 -8.66
C ASP A 33 16.58 1.05 -9.18
N LYS A 34 16.38 1.80 -10.29
CA LYS A 34 17.37 2.78 -10.77
C LYS A 34 17.54 3.95 -9.80
N ARG A 35 16.45 4.49 -9.25
CA ARG A 35 16.50 5.58 -8.27
C ARG A 35 17.16 5.11 -6.96
N PHE A 36 16.85 3.90 -6.49
CA PHE A 36 17.52 3.25 -5.36
C PHE A 36 19.01 3.05 -5.60
N LYS A 37 19.42 2.55 -6.77
CA LYS A 37 20.84 2.44 -7.14
C LYS A 37 21.55 3.79 -7.21
N THR A 38 20.83 4.85 -7.56
CA THR A 38 21.37 6.22 -7.60
C THR A 38 21.58 6.72 -6.17
N VAL A 39 20.59 6.55 -5.29
CA VAL A 39 20.69 6.87 -3.86
C VAL A 39 21.79 6.05 -3.18
N GLU A 40 21.90 4.75 -3.46
CA GLU A 40 22.94 3.89 -2.91
C GLU A 40 24.35 4.31 -3.38
N ARG A 41 24.48 4.77 -4.63
CA ARG A 41 25.75 5.28 -5.18
C ARG A 41 26.13 6.62 -4.55
N GLU A 42 25.17 7.52 -4.35
CA GLU A 42 25.36 8.79 -3.65
C GLU A 42 25.73 8.56 -2.17
N LEU A 43 25.14 7.53 -1.52
CA LEU A 43 25.48 7.10 -0.17
C LEU A 43 26.89 6.50 -0.07
N ARG A 44 27.36 5.76 -1.09
CA ARG A 44 28.72 5.17 -1.10
C ARG A 44 29.83 6.20 -1.28
N GLN A 45 29.54 7.39 -1.81
CA GLN A 45 30.52 8.47 -1.94
C GLN A 45 30.72 9.29 -0.64
N ILE A 46 30.08 8.87 0.47
CA ILE A 46 30.17 9.56 1.77
C ILE A 46 31.46 9.17 2.52
N ARG A 47 32.51 9.99 2.38
CA ARG A 47 33.42 10.30 3.49
C ARG A 47 33.43 11.83 3.72
N GLU A 48 33.18 12.20 4.99
CA GLU A 48 33.66 13.43 5.67
C GLU A 48 32.89 14.77 5.61
N GLY A 49 31.59 14.82 5.27
CA GLY A 49 30.79 16.07 5.34
C GLY A 49 29.38 15.93 5.95
N GLN A 50 29.24 15.14 7.02
CA GLN A 50 28.09 14.24 7.24
C GLN A 50 26.74 14.81 7.74
N GLY A 51 26.58 16.10 8.03
CA GLY A 51 25.34 16.60 8.67
C GLY A 51 24.21 17.02 7.72
N GLU A 52 24.54 17.83 6.73
CA GLU A 52 23.55 18.48 5.85
C GLU A 52 23.19 17.60 4.67
N LEU A 53 24.17 16.89 4.10
CA LEU A 53 23.92 15.97 2.98
C LEU A 53 23.11 14.74 3.41
N ARG A 54 23.30 14.23 4.64
CA ARG A 54 22.44 13.16 5.19
C ARG A 54 20.99 13.61 5.30
N ARG A 55 20.75 14.78 5.90
CA ARG A 55 19.40 15.37 5.97
C ARG A 55 18.77 15.57 4.60
N TYR A 56 19.53 16.06 3.63
CA TYR A 56 19.06 16.25 2.26
C TYR A 56 18.68 14.91 1.59
N VAL A 57 19.50 13.88 1.76
CA VAL A 57 19.23 12.53 1.21
C VAL A 57 18.02 11.91 1.91
N ASP A 58 17.92 11.99 3.24
CA ASP A 58 16.78 11.47 4.01
C ASP A 58 15.46 12.17 3.61
N GLU A 59 15.49 13.48 3.40
CA GLU A 59 14.33 14.25 2.94
C GLU A 59 13.90 13.86 1.52
N ARG A 60 14.86 13.73 0.60
CA ARG A 60 14.60 13.28 -0.79
C ARG A 60 14.05 11.86 -0.83
N PHE A 61 14.60 10.98 -0.01
CA PHE A 61 14.20 9.58 0.08
C PHE A 61 12.80 9.44 0.68
N SER A 62 12.52 10.17 1.77
CA SER A 62 11.18 10.24 2.38
C SER A 62 10.14 10.76 1.39
N ARG A 63 10.47 11.82 0.62
CA ARG A 63 9.60 12.35 -0.45
C ARG A 63 9.31 11.30 -1.52
N LEU A 64 10.30 10.50 -1.92
CA LEU A 64 10.13 9.44 -2.91
C LEU A 64 9.23 8.32 -2.39
N LEU A 65 9.47 7.85 -1.16
CA LEU A 65 8.65 6.81 -0.52
C LEU A 65 7.20 7.26 -0.36
N ASN A 66 6.98 8.50 0.11
CA ASN A 66 5.66 9.09 0.22
C ASN A 66 4.95 9.18 -1.13
N GLY A 67 5.64 9.65 -2.18
CA GLY A 67 5.07 9.71 -3.52
C GLY A 67 4.67 8.33 -4.06
N PHE A 68 5.47 7.30 -3.79
CA PHE A 68 5.12 5.93 -4.19
C PHE A 68 3.97 5.35 -3.36
N ALA A 69 3.95 5.59 -2.04
CA ALA A 69 2.84 5.19 -1.18
C ALA A 69 1.52 5.85 -1.61
N SER A 70 1.51 7.16 -1.88
CA SER A 70 0.32 7.86 -2.39
C SER A 70 -0.15 7.31 -3.74
N TYR A 71 0.77 6.92 -4.62
CA TYR A 71 0.40 6.25 -5.87
C TYR A 71 -0.24 4.88 -5.63
N GLN A 72 0.34 4.06 -4.74
CA GLN A 72 -0.22 2.75 -4.41
C GLN A 72 -1.60 2.85 -3.76
N GLU A 73 -1.81 3.84 -2.91
CA GLU A 73 -3.12 4.14 -2.32
C GLU A 73 -4.16 4.38 -3.40
N PHE A 74 -3.90 5.33 -4.30
CA PHE A 74 -4.80 5.62 -5.41
C PHE A 74 -5.11 4.37 -6.23
N PHE A 75 -4.09 3.60 -6.59
CA PHE A 75 -4.27 2.40 -7.41
C PHE A 75 -5.12 1.33 -6.71
N LEU A 76 -4.89 1.06 -5.43
CA LEU A 76 -5.64 0.06 -4.67
C LEU A 76 -7.07 0.54 -4.38
N GLU A 77 -7.26 1.82 -4.07
CA GLU A 77 -8.58 2.40 -3.90
C GLU A 77 -9.38 2.34 -5.21
N PHE A 78 -8.76 2.67 -6.35
CA PHE A 78 -9.37 2.53 -7.67
C PHE A 78 -9.80 1.09 -7.96
N LEU A 79 -8.89 0.11 -7.80
CA LEU A 79 -9.21 -1.30 -8.01
C LEU A 79 -10.33 -1.82 -7.10
N THR A 80 -10.38 -1.33 -5.86
CA THR A 80 -11.44 -1.71 -4.92
C THR A 80 -12.78 -1.06 -5.28
N ALA A 81 -12.76 0.20 -5.75
CA ALA A 81 -13.95 0.90 -6.22
C ALA A 81 -14.55 0.29 -7.49
N GLU A 82 -13.72 -0.30 -8.34
CA GLU A 82 -14.10 -1.06 -9.54
C GLU A 82 -14.42 -2.55 -9.25
N ASP A 83 -14.50 -2.93 -7.97
CA ASP A 83 -14.81 -4.29 -7.50
C ASP A 83 -13.84 -5.39 -7.99
N VAL A 84 -12.64 -4.99 -8.43
CA VAL A 84 -11.55 -5.92 -8.81
C VAL A 84 -10.94 -6.59 -7.57
N ILE A 85 -10.93 -5.87 -6.44
CA ILE A 85 -10.52 -6.35 -5.13
C ILE A 85 -11.74 -6.37 -4.21
N ASP A 86 -12.25 -7.57 -3.93
CA ASP A 86 -13.32 -7.79 -2.96
C ASP A 86 -12.79 -7.99 -1.52
N LYS A 87 -13.70 -7.92 -0.55
CA LYS A 87 -13.39 -8.10 0.89
C LYS A 87 -12.71 -9.45 1.19
N LYS A 88 -13.10 -10.55 0.51
CA LYS A 88 -12.50 -11.88 0.70
C LYS A 88 -11.04 -11.92 0.26
N ARG A 89 -10.68 -11.17 -0.79
CA ARG A 89 -9.28 -11.06 -1.25
C ARG A 89 -8.42 -10.23 -0.31
N ALA A 90 -8.99 -9.23 0.36
CA ALA A 90 -8.30 -8.46 1.39
C ALA A 90 -8.00 -9.31 2.64
N GLU A 91 -8.89 -10.24 3.00
CA GLU A 91 -8.72 -11.16 4.14
C GLU A 91 -7.58 -12.16 3.93
N LEU A 92 -7.31 -12.58 2.68
CA LEU A 92 -6.13 -13.39 2.34
C LEU A 92 -4.80 -12.69 2.69
N ALA A 93 -4.76 -11.35 2.60
CA ALA A 93 -3.57 -10.59 2.98
C ALA A 93 -3.41 -10.48 4.51
N ARG A 94 -4.49 -10.60 5.29
CA ARG A 94 -4.49 -10.44 6.76
C ARG A 94 -3.57 -11.44 7.46
N GLY A 95 -3.57 -12.71 7.02
CA GLY A 95 -2.75 -13.77 7.61
C GLY A 95 -1.23 -13.50 7.55
N GLU A 96 -0.80 -12.69 6.59
CA GLU A 96 0.59 -12.32 6.36
C GLU A 96 1.08 -11.14 7.20
N LEU A 97 0.16 -10.36 7.78
CA LEU A 97 0.47 -9.09 8.46
C LEU A 97 1.17 -9.28 9.82
N TRP A 98 1.11 -10.48 10.40
CA TRP A 98 1.80 -10.78 11.66
C TRP A 98 3.32 -10.67 11.57
N ARG A 99 3.90 -10.77 10.36
CA ARG A 99 5.33 -10.51 10.14
C ARG A 99 5.67 -9.05 10.41
N VAL A 100 4.74 -8.13 10.14
CA VAL A 100 4.90 -6.68 10.40
C VAL A 100 5.00 -6.44 11.90
N VAL A 101 4.09 -7.02 12.69
CA VAL A 101 4.06 -6.89 14.16
C VAL A 101 5.36 -7.36 14.80
N LYS A 102 6.02 -8.38 14.23
CA LYS A 102 7.31 -8.89 14.71
C LYS A 102 8.50 -7.96 14.37
N LEU A 103 8.37 -7.11 13.37
CA LEU A 103 9.43 -6.19 12.93
C LEU A 103 9.51 -4.91 13.79
N VAL A 104 8.43 -4.49 14.43
CA VAL A 104 8.30 -3.15 15.05
C VAL A 104 8.86 -3.04 16.48
N GLY A 105 9.94 -3.76 16.77
CA GLY A 105 10.62 -3.67 18.06
C GLY A 105 11.34 -2.32 18.24
N ALA A 106 10.59 -1.30 18.68
CA ALA A 106 11.01 -0.05 19.33
C ALA A 106 11.01 1.29 18.55
N ASN A 107 10.79 1.34 17.24
CA ASN A 107 10.59 2.60 16.47
C ASN A 107 9.78 2.27 15.19
N PRO A 108 8.99 3.14 14.55
CA PRO A 108 8.44 4.43 14.99
C PRO A 108 7.17 4.30 15.85
N LEU A 109 6.77 3.10 16.30
CA LEU A 109 5.50 2.90 17.01
C LEU A 109 5.66 2.80 18.54
N SER A 110 4.72 3.39 19.27
CA SER A 110 4.56 3.18 20.71
C SER A 110 3.98 1.80 21.05
N LYS A 111 4.03 1.39 22.33
CA LYS A 111 3.39 0.12 22.76
C LYS A 111 1.89 0.13 22.54
N GLU A 112 1.25 1.26 22.80
CA GLU A 112 -0.18 1.47 22.60
C GLU A 112 -0.53 1.40 21.11
N GLU A 113 0.30 2.01 20.25
CA GLU A 113 0.12 1.91 18.80
C GLU A 113 0.32 0.48 18.27
N VAL A 114 1.28 -0.26 18.82
CA VAL A 114 1.47 -1.67 18.48
C VAL A 114 0.25 -2.49 18.89
N GLU A 115 -0.32 -2.24 20.06
CA GLU A 115 -1.51 -2.97 20.50
C GLU A 115 -2.74 -2.62 19.67
N ARG A 116 -2.95 -1.33 19.36
CA ARG A 116 -4.01 -0.89 18.45
C ARG A 116 -3.84 -1.47 17.05
N LEU A 117 -2.61 -1.57 16.55
CA LEU A 117 -2.30 -2.22 15.27
C LEU A 117 -2.75 -3.69 15.28
N LYS A 118 -2.43 -4.45 16.34
CA LYS A 118 -2.85 -5.85 16.47
C LYS A 118 -4.36 -6.00 16.55
N GLU A 119 -5.03 -5.08 17.26
CA GLU A 119 -6.49 -5.06 17.37
C GLU A 119 -7.13 -4.86 15.99
N LEU A 120 -6.70 -3.84 15.24
CA LEU A 120 -7.27 -3.52 13.93
C LEU A 120 -6.97 -4.60 12.87
N ILE A 121 -5.81 -5.27 12.94
CA ILE A 121 -5.52 -6.39 12.05
C ILE A 121 -6.50 -7.55 12.28
N GLN A 122 -6.94 -7.78 13.51
CA GLN A 122 -7.85 -8.87 13.86
C GLN A 122 -9.33 -8.53 13.63
N LYS A 123 -9.68 -7.25 13.60
CA LYS A 123 -11.05 -6.79 13.46
C LYS A 123 -11.62 -7.20 12.09
N GLU A 124 -12.85 -7.74 12.10
CA GLU A 124 -13.51 -8.21 10.87
C GLU A 124 -13.78 -7.08 9.88
N GLU A 125 -14.21 -5.91 10.38
CA GLU A 125 -14.44 -4.69 9.60
C GLU A 125 -13.80 -3.48 10.26
N LEU A 126 -13.16 -2.63 9.44
CA LEU A 126 -12.62 -1.34 9.87
C LEU A 126 -13.59 -0.22 9.54
N THR A 127 -13.75 0.72 10.46
CA THR A 127 -14.34 2.01 10.12
C THR A 127 -13.38 2.81 9.24
N TYR A 128 -13.87 3.88 8.60
CA TYR A 128 -13.05 4.74 7.77
C TYR A 128 -11.86 5.32 8.56
N GLU A 129 -12.11 5.76 9.80
CA GLU A 129 -11.05 6.35 10.63
C GLU A 129 -10.05 5.32 11.13
N GLU A 130 -10.49 4.09 11.42
CA GLU A 130 -9.60 2.99 11.76
C GLU A 130 -8.70 2.60 10.59
N ALA A 131 -9.26 2.56 9.38
CA ALA A 131 -8.50 2.26 8.17
C ALA A 131 -7.49 3.37 7.84
N LEU A 132 -7.87 4.65 8.02
CA LEU A 132 -6.96 5.78 7.88
C LEU A 132 -5.82 5.74 8.90
N TRP A 133 -6.14 5.46 10.16
CA TRP A 133 -5.13 5.31 11.20
C TRP A 133 -4.13 4.20 10.85
N LEU A 134 -4.65 3.04 10.41
CA LEU A 134 -3.81 1.90 10.01
C LEU A 134 -2.88 2.24 8.84
N ARG A 135 -3.39 3.01 7.87
CA ARG A 135 -2.61 3.48 6.73
C ARG A 135 -1.50 4.44 7.15
N GLU A 136 -1.77 5.32 8.10
CA GLU A 136 -0.77 6.27 8.61
C GLU A 136 0.36 5.55 9.35
N VAL A 137 0.03 4.55 10.17
CA VAL A 137 1.00 3.63 10.76
C VAL A 137 1.87 2.98 9.69
N ALA A 138 1.24 2.45 8.64
CA ALA A 138 1.97 1.78 7.56
C ALA A 138 2.92 2.71 6.80
N ARG A 139 2.53 3.97 6.55
CA ARG A 139 3.40 4.98 5.92
C ARG A 139 4.64 5.27 6.75
N ARG A 140 4.49 5.46 8.07
CA ARG A 140 5.64 5.64 8.97
C ARG A 140 6.58 4.44 8.94
N LEU A 141 6.03 3.23 8.96
CA LEU A 141 6.80 1.99 8.87
C LEU A 141 7.52 1.85 7.53
N ILE A 142 6.92 2.29 6.43
CA ILE A 142 7.57 2.32 5.12
C ILE A 142 8.77 3.26 5.11
N ILE A 143 8.66 4.44 5.71
CA ILE A 143 9.76 5.41 5.77
C ILE A 143 10.91 4.84 6.60
N GLU A 144 10.60 4.24 7.75
CA GLU A 144 11.62 3.70 8.66
C GLU A 144 12.28 2.43 8.11
N TYR A 145 11.49 1.52 7.55
CA TYR A 145 11.94 0.16 7.26
C TYR A 145 11.89 -0.22 5.78
N GLY A 146 10.89 0.27 5.03
CA GLY A 146 10.74 0.00 3.60
C GLY A 146 10.67 -1.48 3.21
N THR A 147 10.40 -2.39 4.16
CA THR A 147 10.41 -3.85 3.92
C THR A 147 9.14 -4.32 3.23
N PRO A 148 9.17 -5.48 2.54
CA PRO A 148 7.97 -6.07 1.93
C PRO A 148 6.77 -6.18 2.88
N GLU A 149 7.02 -6.45 4.16
CA GLU A 149 6.00 -6.52 5.20
C GLU A 149 5.31 -5.17 5.40
N THR A 150 6.07 -4.07 5.50
CA THR A 150 5.50 -2.72 5.69
C THR A 150 4.64 -2.28 4.49
N TRP A 151 5.07 -2.64 3.27
CA TRP A 151 4.28 -2.43 2.05
C TRP A 151 3.00 -3.27 2.01
N LYS A 152 3.04 -4.52 2.49
CA LYS A 152 1.82 -5.35 2.62
C LYS A 152 0.81 -4.73 3.60
N LEU A 153 1.28 -4.18 4.72
CA LEU A 153 0.40 -3.48 5.68
C LEU A 153 -0.25 -2.26 5.03
N HIS A 154 0.53 -1.47 4.30
CA HIS A 154 0.04 -0.27 3.62
C HIS A 154 -1.00 -0.60 2.55
N ALA A 155 -0.78 -1.67 1.79
CA ALA A 155 -1.75 -2.16 0.82
C ALA A 155 -3.05 -2.61 1.48
N TYR A 156 -2.97 -3.41 2.55
CA TYR A 156 -4.13 -3.84 3.33
C TYR A 156 -4.93 -2.64 3.86
N ALA A 157 -4.26 -1.66 4.47
CA ALA A 157 -4.90 -0.47 5.00
C ALA A 157 -5.61 0.35 3.90
N SER A 158 -4.98 0.49 2.73
CA SER A 158 -5.55 1.24 1.60
C SER A 158 -6.82 0.58 1.04
N ILE A 159 -6.85 -0.76 0.99
CA ILE A 159 -8.07 -1.49 0.61
C ILE A 159 -9.19 -1.23 1.63
N TRP A 160 -8.88 -1.26 2.93
CA TRP A 160 -9.86 -0.97 3.97
C TRP A 160 -10.38 0.46 3.93
N VAL A 161 -9.54 1.43 3.58
CA VAL A 161 -9.98 2.82 3.38
C VAL A 161 -11.03 2.88 2.28
N ALA A 162 -10.78 2.23 1.14
CA ALA A 162 -11.72 2.18 0.02
C ALA A 162 -13.04 1.49 0.41
N LEU A 163 -12.96 0.32 1.06
CA LEU A 163 -14.14 -0.44 1.49
C LEU A 163 -14.99 0.36 2.48
N ALA A 164 -14.36 0.99 3.47
CA ALA A 164 -15.06 1.79 4.47
C ALA A 164 -15.67 3.06 3.87
N ARG A 165 -14.99 3.69 2.90
CA ARG A 165 -15.52 4.85 2.17
C ARG A 165 -16.74 4.48 1.33
N ARG A 166 -16.69 3.34 0.65
CA ARG A 166 -17.81 2.81 -0.14
C ARG A 166 -19.02 2.53 0.74
N LYS A 167 -18.82 1.80 1.85
CA LYS A 167 -19.87 1.53 2.83
C LYS A 167 -20.51 2.82 3.34
N LYS A 168 -19.71 3.84 3.66
CA LYS A 168 -20.21 5.15 4.09
C LYS A 168 -21.05 5.84 3.00
N ALA A 169 -20.63 5.79 1.74
CA ALA A 169 -21.39 6.36 0.62
C ALA A 169 -22.72 5.63 0.37
N GLU A 170 -22.73 4.30 0.49
CA GLU A 170 -23.95 3.49 0.43
C GLU A 170 -24.92 3.83 1.57
N GLU A 171 -24.42 3.98 2.80
CA GLU A 171 -25.20 4.40 3.98
C GLU A 171 -25.76 5.83 3.84
N MET A 172 -25.07 6.71 3.12
CA MET A 172 -25.50 8.09 2.83
C MET A 172 -26.44 8.19 1.61
N GLY A 173 -26.77 7.08 0.95
CA GLY A 173 -27.66 7.06 -0.22
C GLY A 173 -27.03 7.61 -1.50
N GLU A 174 -25.71 7.73 -1.56
CA GLU A 174 -24.96 8.23 -2.73
C GLU A 174 -24.58 7.10 -3.72
N SER A 175 -25.26 5.95 -3.69
CA SER A 175 -24.90 4.80 -4.53
C SER A 175 -25.20 5.07 -6.01
N LYS A 176 -24.14 5.01 -6.83
CA LYS A 176 -24.05 5.14 -8.30
C LYS A 176 -25.40 4.97 -9.06
N GLU A 177 -25.83 6.06 -9.72
CA GLU A 177 -26.57 5.97 -10.99
C GLU A 177 -25.69 5.34 -12.09
#